data_AF-U7QEM7-F1
#
_entry.id   AF-U7QEM7-F1
#
_cell.length_a   1.000
_cell.length_b   1.000
_cell.length_c   1.000
_cell.angle_alpha   90.00
_cell.angle_beta   90.00
_cell.angle_gamma   90.00
#
_symmetry.space_group_name_H-M   'P 1'
#
loop_
_entity.id
_entity.type
_entity.pdbx_description
1 polymer ?
#
loop_
_entity_poly.entity_id
_entity_poly.type
_entity_poly.pdbx_seq_one_letter_code
_entity_poly.pdbx_strand_id
1 'polypeptide(L)'
;MKETGVNPDTRVKDLSDAEVAALRSLVQSQYQVEGDLRRWEAMNIKRLMDIGTYRGRRHRMGLPVRGQRTRTNARTRRGARRTVAGRKKASAKK
;
A
#
# COMPACT_ATOMS: atom_id res chain seq x y z
N MET A 1 4.92 -11.42 -20.68
CA MET A 1 4.99 -12.73 -21.37
C MET A 1 4.60 -12.58 -22.83
N LYS A 2 3.38 -12.13 -23.19
CA LYS A 2 2.99 -11.97 -24.62
C LYS A 2 3.89 -11.03 -25.43
N GLU A 3 4.30 -9.88 -24.88
CA GLU A 3 5.19 -8.94 -25.58
C GLU A 3 6.64 -9.41 -25.69
N THR A 4 7.11 -10.23 -24.75
CA THR A 4 8.49 -10.76 -24.76
C THR A 4 8.61 -12.11 -25.44
N GLY A 5 7.49 -12.72 -25.87
CA GLY A 5 7.47 -14.06 -26.48
C GLY A 5 7.80 -15.21 -25.53
N VAL A 6 8.01 -14.94 -24.23
CA VAL A 6 8.38 -15.95 -23.24
C VAL A 6 7.14 -16.71 -22.79
N ASN A 7 7.23 -18.04 -22.73
CA ASN A 7 6.16 -18.91 -22.24
C ASN A 7 5.97 -18.69 -20.72
N PRO A 8 4.76 -18.38 -20.22
CA PRO A 8 4.51 -18.22 -18.79
C PRO A 8 4.68 -19.48 -17.95
N ASP A 9 4.60 -20.67 -18.56
CA ASP A 9 4.66 -21.95 -17.85
C ASP A 9 6.09 -22.45 -17.62
N THR A 10 7.09 -21.84 -18.26
CA THR A 10 8.49 -22.16 -18.01
C THR A 10 8.88 -21.70 -16.61
N ARG A 11 9.61 -22.56 -15.88
CA ARG A 11 10.09 -22.19 -14.55
C ARG A 11 11.19 -21.16 -14.69
N VAL A 12 11.27 -20.24 -13.73
CA VAL A 12 12.24 -19.13 -13.71
C VAL A 12 13.69 -19.58 -13.87
N LYS A 13 14.05 -20.74 -13.30
CA LYS A 13 15.40 -21.32 -13.38
C LYS A 13 15.76 -21.90 -14.76
N ASP A 14 14.76 -22.17 -15.59
CA ASP A 14 14.92 -22.83 -16.89
C ASP A 14 14.83 -21.79 -18.04
N LEU A 15 14.82 -20.49 -17.71
CA LEU A 15 14.85 -19.39 -18.68
C LEU A 15 16.26 -19.20 -19.25
N SER A 16 16.34 -18.90 -20.54
CA SER A 16 17.60 -18.50 -21.16
C SER A 16 17.98 -17.06 -20.79
N ASP A 17 19.28 -16.74 -20.81
CA ASP A 17 19.77 -15.39 -20.51
C ASP A 17 19.18 -14.33 -21.45
N ALA A 18 18.91 -14.69 -22.71
CA ALA A 18 18.28 -13.80 -23.69
C ALA A 18 16.83 -13.45 -23.29
N GLU A 19 16.05 -14.44 -22.83
CA GLU A 19 14.68 -14.22 -22.35
C GLU A 19 14.66 -13.38 -21.08
N VAL A 20 15.60 -13.62 -20.16
CA VAL A 20 15.77 -12.82 -18.93
C VAL A 20 16.10 -11.36 -19.27
N ALA A 21 17.01 -11.13 -20.21
CA ALA A 21 17.37 -9.79 -20.66
C ALA A 21 16.18 -9.07 -21.32
N ALA A 22 15.42 -9.76 -22.17
CA ALA A 22 14.22 -9.21 -22.80
C ALA A 22 13.15 -8.80 -21.76
N LEU A 23 12.88 -9.68 -20.79
CA LEU A 23 11.97 -9.40 -19.68
C LEU A 23 12.43 -8.20 -18.85
N ARG A 24 13.71 -8.13 -18.51
CA ARG A 24 14.27 -7.02 -17.73
C ARG A 24 14.14 -5.69 -18.45
N SER A 25 14.49 -5.65 -19.74
CA SER A 25 14.40 -4.44 -20.56
C SER A 25 12.96 -3.93 -20.66
N LEU A 26 12.00 -4.83 -20.86
CA LEU A 26 10.59 -4.47 -20.91
C LEU A 26 10.08 -3.91 -19.57
N VAL A 27 10.43 -4.57 -18.46
CA VAL A 27 10.02 -4.11 -17.12
C VAL A 27 10.60 -2.73 -16.81
N GLN A 28 11.88 -2.49 -17.10
CA GLN A 28 12.54 -1.22 -16.83
C GLN A 28 12.03 -0.06 -17.70
N SER A 29 11.69 -0.32 -18.96
CA SER A 29 11.28 0.73 -19.90
C SER A 29 9.82 1.12 -19.78
N GLN A 30 8.92 0.16 -19.56
CA GLN A 30 7.48 0.40 -19.61
C GLN A 30 6.85 0.67 -18.24
N TYR A 31 7.48 0.24 -17.14
CA TYR A 31 6.84 0.26 -15.83
C TYR A 31 7.69 0.97 -14.78
N GLN A 32 7.04 1.82 -13.99
CA GLN A 32 7.62 2.32 -12.75
C GLN A 32 7.44 1.27 -11.67
N VAL A 33 8.55 0.73 -11.18
CA VAL A 33 8.56 -0.35 -10.19
C VAL A 33 9.25 0.09 -8.91
N GLU A 34 8.95 -0.63 -7.83
CA GLU A 34 9.66 -0.58 -6.56
C GLU A 34 9.92 0.84 -6.03
N GLY A 35 11.18 1.28 -6.03
CA GLY A 35 11.63 2.52 -5.40
C GLY A 35 11.06 3.77 -6.06
N ASP A 36 10.94 3.78 -7.39
CA ASP A 36 10.37 4.92 -8.12
C ASP A 36 8.87 5.02 -7.86
N LEU A 37 8.15 3.90 -7.92
CA LEU A 37 6.72 3.86 -7.63
C LEU A 37 6.41 4.27 -6.19
N ARG A 38 7.20 3.78 -5.21
CA ARG A 38 7.07 4.17 -3.80
C ARG A 38 7.29 5.67 -3.60
N ARG A 39 8.31 6.24 -4.24
CA ARG A 39 8.59 7.69 -4.19
C ARG A 39 7.45 8.49 -4.83
N TRP A 40 6.98 8.06 -5.99
CA TRP A 40 5.89 8.70 -6.71
C TRP A 40 4.58 8.71 -5.90
N GLU A 41 4.21 7.58 -5.30
CA GLU A 41 3.04 7.49 -4.44
C GLU A 41 3.18 8.35 -3.18
N ALA A 42 4.36 8.35 -2.54
CA ALA A 42 4.63 9.20 -1.39
C ALA A 42 4.52 10.70 -1.74
N MET A 43 5.02 11.13 -2.90
CA MET A 43 4.87 12.50 -3.39
C MET A 43 3.41 12.86 -3.66
N ASN A 44 2.63 11.94 -4.23
CA ASN A 44 1.20 12.15 -4.45
C ASN A 44 0.45 12.36 -3.13
N ILE A 45 0.76 11.57 -2.10
CA ILE A 45 0.16 11.73 -0.76
C ILE A 45 0.62 13.05 -0.12
N LYS A 46 1.92 13.37 -0.22
CA LYS A 46 2.49 14.62 0.30
C LYS A 46 1.82 15.85 -0.32
N ARG A 47 1.67 15.87 -1.65
CA ARG A 47 0.94 16.92 -2.37
C ARG A 47 -0.47 17.12 -1.82
N LEU A 48 -1.23 16.05 -1.57
CA LEU A 48 -2.58 16.14 -1.01
C LEU A 48 -2.59 16.71 0.42
N MET A 49 -1.58 16.38 1.23
CA MET A 49 -1.40 16.90 2.58
C MET A 49 -1.05 18.39 2.58
N ASP A 50 -0.14 18.80 1.69
CA ASP A 50 0.35 20.18 1.58
C ASP A 50 -0.76 21.12 1.09
N ILE A 51 -1.56 20.69 0.11
CA ILE A 51 -2.75 21.44 -0.36
C ILE A 51 -3.82 21.54 0.75
N GLY A 52 -3.84 20.63 1.72
CA GLY A 52 -4.79 20.68 2.84
C GLY A 52 -6.20 20.15 2.51
N THR A 53 -6.36 19.41 1.40
CA THR A 53 -7.62 18.75 1.03
C THR A 53 -8.13 17.80 2.13
N TYR A 54 -9.43 17.43 2.11
CA TYR A 54 -9.98 16.45 3.05
C TYR A 54 -9.17 15.16 3.09
N ARG A 55 -8.81 14.62 1.92
CA ARG A 55 -7.98 13.41 1.80
C ARG A 55 -6.62 13.61 2.48
N GLY A 56 -5.95 14.74 2.23
CA GLY A 56 -4.69 15.09 2.88
C GLY A 56 -4.79 15.13 4.41
N ARG A 57 -5.81 15.80 4.95
CA ARG A 57 -6.05 15.85 6.40
C ARG A 57 -6.25 14.45 6.98
N ARG A 58 -6.99 13.57 6.30
CA ARG A 58 -7.20 12.16 6.72
C ARG A 58 -5.91 11.34 6.66
N HIS A 59 -5.08 11.54 5.63
CA HIS A 59 -3.76 10.93 5.55
C HIS A 59 -2.86 11.32 6.73
N ARG A 60 -2.80 12.64 7.04
CA ARG A 60 -2.04 13.19 8.18
C ARG A 60 -2.52 12.65 9.54
N MET A 61 -3.84 12.53 9.73
CA MET A 61 -4.43 11.99 10.97
C MET A 61 -4.37 10.45 11.08
N GLY A 62 -3.83 9.73 10.09
CA GLY A 62 -3.82 8.27 10.10
C GLY A 62 -5.23 7.66 10.06
N LEU A 63 -6.17 8.28 9.33
CA LEU A 63 -7.55 7.80 9.19
C LEU A 63 -7.85 7.28 7.78
N PRO A 64 -8.83 6.38 7.62
CA PRO A 64 -9.31 5.95 6.30
C PRO A 64 -9.77 7.15 5.46
N VAL A 65 -9.45 7.10 4.17
CA VAL A 65 -9.56 8.23 3.23
C VAL A 65 -10.77 8.12 2.30
N ARG A 66 -11.34 6.92 2.11
CA ARG A 66 -12.42 6.64 1.15
C ARG A 66 -13.81 6.64 1.82
N GLY A 67 -14.01 7.49 2.83
CA GLY A 67 -15.31 7.66 3.49
C GLY A 67 -15.72 6.55 4.47
N GLN A 68 -14.84 5.62 4.83
CA GLN A 68 -15.19 4.56 5.78
C GLN A 68 -15.51 5.12 7.18
N ARG A 69 -16.46 4.48 7.87
CA ARG A 69 -16.83 4.77 9.26
C ARG A 69 -15.66 4.52 10.21
N THR A 70 -15.31 5.52 11.03
CA THR A 70 -14.14 5.44 11.93
C THR A 70 -14.49 5.26 13.41
N ARG A 71 -15.78 5.18 13.78
CA ARG A 71 -16.21 4.96 15.16
C ARG A 71 -15.84 3.56 15.69
N THR A 72 -15.89 2.54 14.84
CA THR A 72 -15.66 1.12 15.22
C THR A 72 -14.44 0.54 14.51
N ASN A 73 -14.59 0.15 13.24
CA ASN A 73 -13.64 -0.67 12.48
C ASN A 73 -12.77 0.20 11.56
N ALA A 74 -11.59 0.60 12.04
CA ALA A 74 -10.60 1.35 11.26
C ALA A 74 -9.15 0.94 11.57
N ARG A 75 -8.94 -0.30 12.04
CA ARG A 75 -7.67 -0.75 12.63
C ARG A 75 -6.53 -0.85 11.64
N THR A 76 -6.77 -1.29 10.41
CA THR A 76 -5.74 -1.34 9.36
C THR A 76 -5.07 0.01 9.12
N ARG A 77 -5.80 1.12 9.27
CA ARG A 77 -5.25 2.47 9.08
C ARG A 77 -4.87 3.18 10.38
N ARG A 78 -5.63 2.99 11.47
CA ARG A 78 -5.35 3.59 12.80
C ARG A 78 -4.25 2.89 13.59
N GLY A 79 -3.90 1.65 13.23
CA GLY A 79 -3.02 0.80 13.99
C GLY A 79 -3.69 0.11 15.18
N ALA A 80 -2.86 -0.47 16.05
CA ALA A 80 -3.26 -1.24 17.21
C ALA A 80 -4.19 -0.45 18.16
N ARG A 81 -5.01 -1.18 18.94
CA ARG A 81 -5.96 -0.54 19.86
C ARG A 81 -5.21 0.08 21.03
N ARG A 82 -5.09 1.41 21.01
CA ARG A 82 -4.74 2.20 22.19
C ARG A 82 -5.95 2.25 23.12
N THR A 83 -5.96 1.40 24.14
CA THR A 83 -6.94 1.47 25.23
C THR A 83 -6.51 2.58 26.18
N VAL A 84 -7.40 3.53 26.45
CA VAL A 84 -7.19 4.47 27.56
C VAL A 84 -7.53 3.70 28.84
N ALA A 85 -6.60 3.66 29.80
CA ALA A 85 -6.89 3.11 31.13
C ALA A 85 -7.95 4.00 31.79
N GLY A 86 -9.17 3.49 31.90
CA GLY A 86 -10.30 4.26 32.41
C GLY A 86 -11.62 3.56 32.13
N ARG A 87 -12.22 3.00 33.19
CA ARG A 87 -13.38 2.10 33.23
C ARG A 87 -13.05 0.62 33.01
N LYS A 88 -12.42 0.01 34.03
CA LYS A 88 -12.89 -1.32 34.47
C LYS A 88 -14.40 -1.21 34.63
N LYS A 89 -15.20 -1.91 33.81
CA LYS A 89 -16.55 -2.26 34.24
C LYS A 89 -16.36 -3.06 35.52
N ALA A 90 -16.87 -2.57 36.64
CA ALA A 90 -16.93 -3.37 37.86
C ALA A 90 -17.62 -4.69 37.48
N SER A 91 -16.93 -5.80 37.68
CA SER A 91 -17.54 -7.11 37.57
C SER A 91 -18.70 -7.13 38.56
N ALA A 92 -19.93 -7.26 38.07
CA ALA A 92 -21.07 -7.51 38.93
C ALA A 92 -20.78 -8.79 39.72
N LYS A 93 -20.66 -8.66 41.05
CA LYS A 93 -20.57 -9.82 41.94
C LYS A 93 -21.90 -10.56 41.85
N LYS A 94 -21.82 -11.86 41.61
CA LYS A 94 -22.92 -12.81 41.74
C LYS A 94 -23.12 -13.14 43.22
#